data_AF-A0AA43INA6-F1
#
_entry.id   AF-A0AA43INA6-F1
#
_cell.length_a   1.000
_cell.length_b   1.000
_cell.length_c   1.000
_cell.angle_alpha   90.00
_cell.angle_beta   90.00
_cell.angle_gamma   90.00
#
_symmetry.space_group_name_H-M   'P 1'
#
loop_
_entity.id
_entity.type
_entity.pdbx_description
1 polymer ?
#
loop_
_entity_poly.entity_id
_entity_poly.type
_entity_poly.pdbx_seq_one_letter_code
_entity_poly.pdbx_strand_id
1 'polypeptide(L)'
;MEGNTNGGVARKDGTLKRTTVMSDTATTGGYKAKRATVTRVVNDALATEVSGRLRYQRHYFMTAGIGARYVKATFLQHVTEERAHADLLVERIVQLGDKAELSPERLRRGAVVADDHGTSDG
;
A
#
# COMPACT_ATOMS: atom_id res chain seq x y z
N MET A 1 18.83 -38.34 -56.45
CA MET A 1 18.89 -37.84 -55.06
C MET A 1 17.84 -38.62 -54.29
N GLU A 2 18.21 -39.82 -53.85
CA GLU A 2 18.73 -40.13 -52.50
C GLU A 2 17.59 -40.24 -51.50
N GLY A 3 17.35 -41.47 -51.05
CA GLY A 3 16.43 -41.75 -49.94
C GLY A 3 17.10 -41.50 -48.60
N ASN A 4 16.29 -41.33 -47.55
CA ASN A 4 16.68 -41.75 -46.21
C ASN A 4 15.48 -42.11 -45.34
N THR A 5 15.63 -43.26 -44.70
CA THR A 5 14.83 -43.88 -43.66
C THR A 5 14.97 -43.17 -42.31
N ASN A 6 13.91 -43.16 -41.50
CA ASN A 6 13.95 -43.34 -40.03
C ASN A 6 12.49 -43.44 -39.55
N GLY A 7 12.00 -44.53 -38.98
CA GLY A 7 12.66 -45.39 -38.00
C GLY A 7 12.26 -44.93 -36.59
N GLY A 8 11.12 -45.41 -36.10
CA GLY A 8 10.60 -45.07 -34.77
C GLY A 8 9.44 -45.98 -34.36
N VAL A 9 9.73 -47.26 -34.16
CA VAL A 9 8.79 -48.22 -33.55
C VAL A 9 9.04 -48.26 -32.03
N ALA A 10 7.94 -48.37 -31.28
CA ALA A 10 7.84 -48.70 -29.84
C ALA A 10 8.00 -47.51 -28.86
N ARG A 11 7.23 -47.37 -27.77
CA ARG A 11 6.58 -48.39 -26.91
C ARG A 11 5.23 -47.92 -26.37
N LYS A 12 4.33 -48.88 -26.17
CA LYS A 12 3.11 -48.74 -25.35
C LYS A 12 3.52 -48.91 -23.88
N ASP A 13 4.00 -47.85 -23.22
CA ASP A 13 4.26 -47.84 -21.78
C ASP A 13 3.95 -46.48 -21.13
N GLY A 14 2.67 -46.10 -21.20
CA GLY A 14 1.89 -45.68 -20.03
C GLY A 14 2.46 -44.64 -19.05
N THR A 15 3.38 -43.76 -19.45
CA THR A 15 3.87 -42.70 -18.58
C THR A 15 3.48 -41.35 -19.17
N LEU A 16 2.29 -40.85 -18.81
CA LEU A 16 2.00 -39.43 -18.92
C LEU A 16 3.09 -38.70 -18.13
N LYS A 17 3.98 -37.98 -18.83
CA LYS A 17 4.86 -37.02 -18.17
C LYS A 17 3.97 -36.04 -17.45
N ARG A 18 4.01 -36.10 -16.12
CA ARG A 18 3.42 -35.15 -15.17
C ARG A 18 3.49 -33.75 -15.78
N THR A 19 2.33 -33.22 -16.17
CA THR A 19 2.14 -31.79 -16.36
C THR A 19 2.75 -31.14 -15.13
N THR A 20 3.78 -30.33 -15.35
CA THR A 20 4.39 -29.48 -14.35
C THR A 20 3.26 -28.77 -13.62
N VAL A 21 2.99 -29.19 -12.39
CA VAL A 21 2.19 -28.40 -11.46
C VAL A 21 3.02 -27.15 -11.25
N MET A 22 2.59 -26.05 -11.88
CA MET A 22 3.09 -24.74 -11.54
C MET A 22 2.89 -24.58 -10.03
N SER A 23 4.00 -24.57 -9.31
CA SER A 23 4.04 -24.40 -7.87
C SER A 23 3.49 -23.01 -7.55
N ASP A 24 2.26 -22.97 -7.04
CA ASP A 24 1.52 -21.77 -6.63
C ASP A 24 2.14 -21.05 -5.41
N THR A 25 3.35 -21.45 -5.03
CA THR A 25 4.12 -20.89 -3.92
C THR A 25 4.88 -19.61 -4.33
N ALA A 26 5.13 -19.39 -5.63
CA ALA A 26 5.78 -18.18 -6.11
C ALA A 26 4.86 -16.94 -6.11
N THR A 27 3.55 -17.14 -6.32
CA THR A 27 2.57 -16.04 -6.39
C THR A 27 2.25 -15.47 -5.00
N THR A 28 2.22 -16.32 -3.97
CA THR A 28 1.78 -15.95 -2.62
C THR A 28 2.78 -15.04 -1.89
N GLY A 29 4.09 -15.25 -2.09
CA GLY A 29 5.14 -14.42 -1.47
C GLY A 29 5.16 -13.00 -2.02
N GLY A 30 5.13 -12.85 -3.35
CA GLY A 30 5.12 -11.54 -4.01
C GLY A 30 3.87 -10.72 -3.69
N TYR A 31 2.70 -11.37 -3.56
CA TYR A 31 1.46 -10.68 -3.18
C TYR A 31 1.52 -10.13 -1.75
N LYS A 32 2.05 -10.89 -0.79
CA LYS A 32 2.21 -10.44 0.60
C LYS A 32 3.20 -9.26 0.72
N ALA A 33 4.33 -9.32 0.03
CA ALA A 33 5.31 -8.24 0.01
C ALA A 33 4.70 -6.93 -0.57
N LYS A 34 3.96 -7.04 -1.69
CA LYS A 34 3.24 -5.90 -2.27
C LYS A 34 2.19 -5.34 -1.32
N ARG A 35 1.43 -6.20 -0.63
CA ARG A 35 0.44 -5.76 0.36
C ARG A 35 1.06 -5.00 1.53
N ALA A 36 2.19 -5.46 2.05
CA ALA A 36 2.92 -4.76 3.12
C ALA A 36 3.37 -3.37 2.66
N THR A 37 3.90 -3.25 1.45
CA THR A 37 4.27 -1.95 0.86
C THR A 37 3.07 -1.03 0.70
N VAL A 38 1.95 -1.54 0.17
CA VAL A 38 0.71 -0.74 0.04
C VAL A 38 0.23 -0.28 1.41
N THR A 39 0.19 -1.17 2.39
CA THR A 39 -0.27 -0.84 3.74
C THR A 39 0.60 0.23 4.39
N ARG A 40 1.92 0.18 4.18
CA ARG A 40 2.84 1.23 4.64
C ARG A 40 2.50 2.58 4.01
N VAL A 41 2.39 2.65 2.68
CA VAL A 41 2.08 3.90 1.98
C VAL A 41 0.72 4.47 2.39
N VAL A 42 -0.28 3.61 2.60
CA VAL A 42 -1.61 4.06 3.06
C VAL A 42 -1.54 4.59 4.50
N ASN A 43 -0.73 4.00 5.38
CA ASN A 43 -0.48 4.54 6.73
C ASN A 43 0.30 5.87 6.69
N ASP A 44 1.25 6.03 5.76
CA ASP A 44 1.98 7.29 5.55
C ASP A 44 1.03 8.44 5.12
N ALA A 45 0.09 8.13 4.23
CA ALA A 45 -0.98 9.05 3.84
C ALA A 45 -1.91 9.36 5.03
N LEU A 46 -2.31 8.34 5.79
CA LEU A 46 -3.17 8.51 6.96
C LEU A 46 -2.53 9.43 8.01
N ALA A 47 -1.24 9.27 8.27
CA ALA A 47 -0.51 10.13 9.20
C ALA A 47 -0.50 11.59 8.73
N THR A 48 -0.44 11.82 7.41
CA THR A 48 -0.47 13.15 6.82
C THR A 48 -1.84 13.82 6.99
N GLU A 49 -2.93 13.12 6.70
CA GLU A 49 -4.31 13.63 6.86
C GLU A 49 -4.67 13.90 8.33
N VAL A 50 -4.31 13.00 9.24
CA VAL A 50 -4.56 13.19 10.67
C VAL A 50 -3.79 14.40 11.20
N SER A 51 -2.53 14.54 10.81
CA SER A 51 -1.73 15.71 11.20
C SER A 51 -2.26 17.00 10.54
N GLY A 52 -2.72 16.93 9.29
CA GLY A 52 -3.37 18.04 8.58
C GLY A 52 -4.62 18.51 9.30
N ARG A 53 -5.53 17.60 9.63
CA ARG A 53 -6.71 17.88 10.47
C ARG A 53 -6.34 18.57 11.79
N LEU A 54 -5.35 18.06 12.52
CA LEU A 54 -4.92 18.66 13.80
C LEU A 54 -4.34 20.07 13.59
N ARG A 55 -3.56 20.29 12.52
CA ARG A 55 -3.04 21.62 12.15
C ARG A 55 -4.18 22.60 11.85
N TYR A 56 -5.14 22.23 11.00
CA TYR A 56 -6.26 23.09 10.65
C TYR A 56 -7.18 23.35 11.84
N GLN A 57 -7.41 22.36 12.70
CA GLN A 57 -8.18 22.54 13.93
C GLN A 57 -7.48 23.54 14.87
N ARG A 58 -6.16 23.45 15.02
CA ARG A 58 -5.37 24.44 15.76
C ARG A 58 -5.54 25.84 15.15
N HIS A 59 -5.41 25.98 13.82
CA HIS A 59 -5.58 27.27 13.15
C HIS A 59 -6.98 27.85 13.32
N TYR A 60 -8.03 27.01 13.23
CA TYR A 60 -9.41 27.42 13.48
C TYR A 60 -9.58 28.08 14.85
N PHE A 61 -9.08 27.44 15.91
CA PHE A 61 -9.23 27.97 17.28
C PHE A 61 -8.37 29.21 17.53
N MET A 62 -7.16 29.26 16.95
CA MET A 62 -6.24 30.37 17.13
C MET A 62 -6.57 31.61 16.27
N THR A 63 -7.35 31.46 15.21
CA THR A 63 -7.75 32.60 14.35
C THR A 63 -8.66 33.54 15.13
N ALA A 64 -8.36 34.84 15.17
CA ALA A 64 -9.15 35.87 15.83
C ALA A 64 -9.05 37.21 15.10
N GLY A 65 -9.93 38.16 15.43
CA GLY A 65 -9.94 39.51 14.86
C GLY A 65 -11.07 39.79 13.86
N ILE A 66 -11.09 41.02 13.34
CA ILE A 66 -12.09 41.50 12.38
C ILE A 66 -11.89 40.74 11.07
N GLY A 67 -12.88 39.94 10.64
CA GLY A 67 -12.78 39.07 9.46
C GLY A 67 -12.44 37.61 9.74
N ALA A 68 -12.22 37.22 11.01
CA ALA A 68 -11.89 35.84 11.38
C ALA A 68 -12.94 34.80 10.94
N ARG A 69 -14.21 35.20 10.77
CA ARG A 69 -15.31 34.28 10.42
C ARG A 69 -15.05 33.51 9.12
N TYR A 70 -14.60 34.20 8.06
CA TYR A 70 -14.39 33.56 6.77
C TYR A 70 -13.21 32.60 6.81
N VAL A 71 -12.08 33.06 7.37
CA VAL A 71 -10.87 32.23 7.53
C VAL A 71 -11.12 30.99 8.38
N LYS A 72 -11.89 31.14 9.47
CA LYS A 72 -12.33 29.99 10.28
C LYS A 72 -13.20 29.01 9.49
N ALA A 73 -14.11 29.50 8.64
CA ALA A 73 -14.94 28.62 7.83
C ALA A 73 -14.09 27.77 6.88
N THR A 74 -13.06 28.35 6.25
CA THR A 74 -12.10 27.62 5.40
C THR A 74 -11.35 26.55 6.18
N PHE A 75 -10.83 26.86 7.38
CA PHE A 75 -10.17 25.85 8.20
C PHE A 75 -11.11 24.72 8.64
N LEU A 76 -12.37 25.04 8.95
CA LEU A 76 -13.36 24.03 9.32
C LEU A 76 -13.72 23.11 8.14
N GLN A 77 -13.77 23.66 6.93
CA GLN A 77 -13.94 22.87 5.72
C GLN A 77 -12.78 21.87 5.56
N HIS A 78 -11.53 22.32 5.67
CA HIS A 78 -10.37 21.42 5.58
C HIS A 78 -10.34 20.38 6.71
N VAL A 79 -10.73 20.72 7.94
CA VAL A 79 -10.88 19.72 9.02
C VAL A 79 -11.87 18.62 8.64
N THR A 80 -12.94 18.97 7.91
CA THR A 80 -13.97 18.04 7.46
C THR A 80 -13.46 17.16 6.31
N GLU A 81 -12.78 17.75 5.33
CA GLU A 81 -12.16 17.05 4.19
C GLU A 81 -11.11 16.04 4.66
N GLU A 82 -10.14 16.49 5.46
CA GLU A 82 -9.04 15.65 5.97
C GLU A 82 -9.57 14.51 6.86
N ARG A 83 -10.65 14.75 7.60
CA ARG A 83 -11.35 13.69 8.34
C ARG A 83 -11.92 12.64 7.39
N ALA A 84 -12.63 13.06 6.34
CA ALA A 84 -13.21 12.14 5.37
C ALA A 84 -12.12 11.31 4.67
N HIS A 85 -11.00 11.94 4.30
CA HIS A 85 -9.86 11.22 3.73
C HIS A 85 -9.26 10.20 4.73
N ALA A 86 -9.07 10.59 5.98
CA ALA A 86 -8.56 9.68 7.01
C ALA A 86 -9.48 8.47 7.22
N ASP A 87 -10.81 8.67 7.23
CA ASP A 87 -11.78 7.59 7.37
C ASP A 87 -11.67 6.59 6.20
N LEU A 88 -11.52 7.08 4.96
CA LEU A 88 -11.31 6.24 3.76
C LEU A 88 -9.99 5.46 3.82
N LEU A 89 -8.91 6.08 4.30
CA LEU A 89 -7.60 5.44 4.42
C LEU A 89 -7.61 4.34 5.49
N VAL A 90 -8.27 4.58 6.63
CA VAL A 90 -8.47 3.56 7.68
C VAL A 90 -9.28 2.39 7.12
N GLU A 91 -10.37 2.64 6.41
CA GLU A 91 -11.15 1.59 5.77
C GLU A 91 -10.28 0.76 4.81
N ARG A 92 -9.45 1.43 4.01
CA ARG A 92 -8.54 0.75 3.09
C ARG A 92 -7.54 -0.14 3.81
N ILE A 93 -6.98 0.30 4.92
CA ILE A 93 -6.05 -0.51 5.74
C ILE A 93 -6.76 -1.76 6.29
N VAL A 94 -8.00 -1.62 6.77
CA VAL A 94 -8.80 -2.75 7.25
C VAL A 94 -9.11 -3.73 6.12
N GLN A 95 -9.47 -3.26 4.93
CA GLN A 95 -9.69 -4.11 3.74
C GLN A 95 -8.43 -4.88 3.33
N LEU A 96 -7.23 -4.33 3.58
CA LEU A 96 -5.95 -5.01 3.37
C LEU A 96 -5.62 -6.03 4.47
N GLY A 97 -6.45 -6.12 5.52
CA GLY A 97 -6.29 -7.05 6.64
C GLY A 97 -5.26 -6.58 7.67
N ASP A 98 -4.97 -5.29 7.72
CA ASP A 98 -4.01 -4.69 8.66
C ASP A 98 -4.69 -3.64 9.57
N LYS A 99 -3.91 -2.97 10.41
CA LYS A 99 -4.38 -2.00 11.41
C LYS A 99 -3.85 -0.60 11.12
N ALA A 100 -4.70 0.40 11.32
CA ALA A 100 -4.31 1.79 11.20
C ALA A 100 -3.33 2.20 12.31
N GLU A 101 -2.20 2.80 11.95
CA GLU A 101 -1.16 3.24 12.89
C GLU A 101 -1.33 4.73 13.26
N LEU A 102 -1.98 4.99 14.40
CA LEU A 102 -2.31 6.35 14.87
C LEU A 102 -1.48 6.81 16.08
N SER A 103 -0.33 6.18 16.34
CA SER A 103 0.53 6.59 17.46
C SER A 103 1.06 8.01 17.25
N PRO A 104 1.29 8.81 18.32
CA PRO A 104 1.88 10.15 18.17
C PRO A 104 3.25 10.14 17.46
N GLU A 105 4.00 9.07 17.61
CA GLU A 105 5.28 8.85 16.95
C GLU A 105 5.13 8.69 15.43
N ARG A 106 4.12 7.93 14.97
CA ARG A 106 3.81 7.81 13.54
C ARG A 106 3.35 9.12 12.95
N LEU A 107 2.41 9.79 13.61
CA LEU A 107 1.90 11.08 13.18
C LEU A 107 3.01 12.13 13.06
N ARG A 108 3.99 12.10 13.97
CA ARG A 108 5.15 13.01 13.93
C ARG A 108 6.10 12.73 12.76
N ARG A 109 6.31 11.47 12.38
CA ARG A 109 7.24 11.13 11.29
C ARG A 109 6.71 11.51 9.90
N GLY A 110 5.39 11.45 9.70
CA GLY A 110 4.78 11.68 8.38
C GLY A 110 5.29 10.67 7.33
N ALA A 111 5.04 10.95 6.05
CA ALA A 111 5.56 10.15 4.95
C ALA A 111 7.09 10.31 4.84
N VAL A 112 7.85 9.43 5.50
CA VAL A 112 9.27 9.24 5.21
C VAL A 112 9.37 8.30 4.01
N VAL A 113 9.93 8.80 2.91
CA VAL A 113 10.39 7.95 1.82
C VAL A 113 11.45 7.04 2.44
N ALA A 114 11.14 5.76 2.60
CA ALA A 114 12.15 4.79 2.98
C ALA A 114 13.12 4.71 1.79
N ASP A 115 14.36 5.17 1.99
CA ASP A 115 15.44 4.98 1.04
C ASP A 115 15.64 3.47 0.86
N ASP A 116 15.21 2.95 -0.29
CA ASP A 116 15.49 1.59 -0.74
C ASP A 116 16.94 1.53 -1.25
N HIS A 117 17.90 1.68 -0.34
CA HIS A 117 19.27 1.27 -0.58
C HIS A 117 19.43 -0.14 -0.06
N GLY A 118 19.07 -1.11 -0.90
CA GLY A 118 19.43 -2.50 -0.73
C GLY A 118 20.93 -2.62 -0.51
N THR A 119 21.33 -2.77 0.74
CA THR A 119 22.70 -3.13 1.09
C THR A 119 22.81 -4.63 0.82
N SER A 120 23.23 -4.98 -0.40
CA SER A 120 23.81 -6.29 -0.65
C SER A 120 25.22 -6.28 -0.05
N ASP A 121 25.31 -6.65 1.22
CA ASP A 121 26.61 -6.99 1.82
C ASP A 121 27.03 -8.38 1.32
N GLY A 122 28.23 -8.42 0.73
CA GLY A 122 29.15 -9.58 0.72
C GLY A 122 28.83 -10.76 -0.17
#